data_AF-A0A920VB71-F1
#
_entry.id   AF-A0A920VB71-F1
#
_cell.length_a   1.000
_cell.length_b   1.000
_cell.length_c   1.000
_cell.angle_alpha   90.00
_cell.angle_beta   90.00
_cell.angle_gamma   90.00
#
_symmetry.space_group_name_H-M   'P 1'
#
loop_
_entity.id
_entity.type
_entity.pdbx_description
1 polymer ?
#
loop_
_entity_poly.entity_id
_entity_poly.type
_entity_poly.pdbx_seq_one_letter_code
_entity_poly.pdbx_strand_id
1 'polypeptide(L)'
;MLSQLYVETRDANTLDPDTVHLFLQEAGVEDLVARRQAEAQREGAVVSTRRKPVKPRGANQIRYVERIRQHDVNFGIGPAGTGKTYLGVACAVEALEKKER
;
A
#
# COMPACT_ATOMS: atom_id res chain seq x y z
N MET A 1 -0.11 -8.31 17.86
CA MET A 1 0.87 -8.42 18.96
C MET A 1 0.32 -8.05 20.35
N LEU A 2 0.25 -6.78 20.79
CA LEU A 2 -0.11 -6.45 22.19
C LEU A 2 -1.53 -6.91 22.60
N SER A 3 -2.50 -6.80 21.70
CA SER A 3 -3.86 -7.30 21.91
C SER A 3 -3.91 -8.83 22.02
N GLN A 4 -3.06 -9.55 21.31
CA GLN A 4 -2.98 -11.02 21.37
C GLN A 4 -2.32 -11.48 22.67
N LEU A 5 -1.19 -10.88 23.08
CA LEU A 5 -0.57 -11.14 24.38
C LEU A 5 -1.52 -10.87 25.54
N TYR A 6 -2.31 -9.79 25.44
CA TYR A 6 -3.33 -9.47 26.44
C TYR A 6 -4.45 -10.53 26.51
N VAL A 7 -4.89 -11.07 25.37
CA VAL A 7 -5.88 -12.16 25.33
C VAL A 7 -5.30 -13.45 25.93
N GLU A 8 -4.06 -13.79 25.61
CA GLU A 8 -3.36 -14.95 26.19
C GLU A 8 -3.23 -14.86 27.73
N THR A 9 -3.02 -13.66 28.29
CA THR A 9 -3.00 -13.49 29.75
C THR A 9 -4.36 -13.66 30.43
N ARG A 10 -5.47 -13.55 29.68
CA ARG A 10 -6.83 -13.64 30.22
C ARG A 10 -7.21 -15.05 30.62
N ASP A 11 -6.65 -16.06 29.98
CA ASP A 11 -6.99 -17.47 30.18
C ASP A 11 -6.11 -18.13 31.27
N ALA A 12 -5.49 -17.32 32.15
CA ALA A 12 -4.68 -17.72 33.31
C ALA A 12 -3.41 -18.53 33.01
N ASN A 13 -2.91 -18.52 31.78
CA ASN A 13 -1.56 -18.96 31.49
C ASN A 13 -0.56 -17.86 31.87
N THR A 14 0.33 -18.13 32.82
CA THR A 14 1.55 -17.33 33.01
C THR A 14 2.29 -17.28 31.69
N LEU A 15 2.48 -16.08 31.13
CA LEU A 15 3.26 -15.88 29.91
C LEU A 15 4.70 -16.31 30.17
N ASP A 16 5.10 -17.44 29.59
CA ASP A 16 6.46 -17.93 29.64
C ASP A 16 7.38 -17.08 28.74
N PRO A 17 8.65 -16.82 29.11
CA PRO A 17 9.58 -16.06 28.28
C PRO A 17 9.72 -16.60 26.85
N ASP A 18 9.61 -17.91 26.62
CA ASP A 18 9.71 -18.49 25.28
C ASP A 18 8.49 -18.14 24.43
N THR A 19 7.32 -18.05 25.05
CA THR A 19 6.07 -17.61 24.40
C THR A 19 6.18 -16.14 23.97
N VAL A 20 6.71 -15.28 24.85
CA VAL A 20 6.96 -13.86 24.51
C VAL A 20 8.00 -13.75 23.40
N HIS A 21 9.06 -14.54 23.45
CA HIS A 21 10.09 -14.56 22.42
C HIS A 21 9.52 -14.97 21.05
N LEU A 22 8.66 -15.99 21.00
CA LEU A 22 8.00 -16.44 19.79
C LEU A 22 7.11 -15.33 19.19
N PHE A 23 6.25 -14.70 20.00
CA PHE A 23 5.40 -13.60 19.53
C PHE A 23 6.19 -12.39 19.04
N LEU A 24 7.36 -12.10 19.64
CA LEU A 24 8.25 -11.05 19.17
C LEU A 24 8.89 -11.38 17.81
N GLN A 25 9.30 -12.63 17.60
CA GLN A 25 9.82 -13.06 16.30
C GLN A 25 8.74 -12.98 15.21
N GLU A 26 7.54 -13.48 15.48
CA GLU A 26 6.40 -13.42 14.55
C GLU A 26 6.06 -11.98 14.19
N ALA A 27 5.92 -11.10 15.17
CA ALA A 27 5.63 -9.68 14.93
C ALA A 27 6.74 -8.98 14.11
N GLY A 28 8.00 -9.37 14.31
CA GLY A 28 9.12 -8.87 13.50
C GLY A 28 9.03 -9.31 12.04
N VAL A 29 8.64 -10.57 11.79
CA VAL A 29 8.41 -11.08 10.43
C VAL A 29 7.22 -10.39 9.77
N GLU A 30 6.11 -10.22 10.49
CA GLU A 30 4.92 -9.52 9.99
C GLU A 30 5.25 -8.08 9.57
N ASP A 31 6.02 -7.34 10.36
CA ASP A 31 6.44 -5.98 10.02
C ASP A 31 7.33 -5.94 8.78
N LEU A 32 8.28 -6.88 8.65
CA LEU A 32 9.12 -7.00 7.45
C LEU A 32 8.29 -7.30 6.19
N VAL A 33 7.30 -8.18 6.30
CA VAL A 33 6.38 -8.50 5.20
C VAL A 33 5.54 -7.28 4.84
N ALA A 34 4.95 -6.59 5.83
CA ALA A 34 4.14 -5.40 5.62
C ALA A 34 4.93 -4.28 4.93
N ARG A 35 6.18 -4.04 5.34
CA ARG A 35 7.07 -3.06 4.70
C ARG A 35 7.35 -3.41 3.24
N ARG A 36 7.71 -4.67 2.95
CA ARG A 36 7.91 -5.13 1.56
C ARG A 36 6.66 -4.95 0.69
N GLN A 37 5.49 -5.29 1.22
CA GLN A 37 4.24 -5.11 0.50
C GLN A 37 3.96 -3.64 0.20
N ALA A 38 4.19 -2.74 1.17
CA ALA A 38 4.02 -1.30 0.98
C ALA A 38 5.00 -0.73 -0.06
N GLU A 39 6.24 -1.23 -0.10
CA GLU A 39 7.23 -0.88 -1.13
C GLU A 39 6.80 -1.37 -2.52
N ALA A 40 6.40 -2.64 -2.61
CA ALA A 40 5.91 -3.23 -3.86
C ALA A 40 4.66 -2.50 -4.39
N GLN A 41 3.73 -2.09 -3.52
CA GLN A 41 2.58 -1.26 -3.90
C GLN A 41 3.01 0.11 -4.43
N ARG A 42 4.00 0.76 -3.79
CA ARG A 42 4.54 2.05 -4.27
C ARG A 42 5.18 1.93 -5.64
N GLU A 43 5.97 0.89 -5.86
CA GLU A 43 6.61 0.61 -7.15
C GLU A 43 5.58 0.26 -8.22
N GLY A 44 4.63 -0.61 -7.87
CA GLY A 44 3.53 -0.98 -8.75
C GLY A 44 2.70 0.23 -9.17
N ALA A 45 2.49 1.21 -8.29
CA ALA A 45 1.71 2.42 -8.58
C ALA A 45 2.48 3.51 -9.36
N VAL A 46 3.74 3.29 -9.75
CA VAL A 46 4.44 4.21 -10.64
C VAL A 46 3.77 4.20 -12.02
N VAL A 47 3.54 5.40 -12.55
CA VAL A 47 2.97 5.60 -13.88
C VAL A 47 4.08 6.02 -14.84
N SER A 48 4.36 5.17 -15.83
CA SER A 48 5.42 5.40 -16.80
C SER A 48 4.87 6.14 -18.02
N THR A 49 5.47 7.28 -18.35
CA THR A 49 5.17 8.04 -19.57
C THR A 49 6.47 8.29 -20.34
N ARG A 50 6.41 8.51 -21.66
CA ARG A 50 7.59 8.74 -22.52
C ARG A 50 8.59 9.76 -21.97
N ARG A 51 8.12 10.82 -21.30
CA ARG A 51 8.99 11.91 -20.80
C ARG A 51 9.49 11.68 -19.38
N LYS A 52 8.60 11.35 -18.45
CA LYS A 52 8.96 11.27 -17.03
C LYS A 52 8.03 10.31 -16.28
N PRO A 53 8.57 9.42 -15.43
CA PRO A 53 7.73 8.63 -14.53
C PRO A 53 7.05 9.53 -13.50
N VAL A 54 5.75 9.31 -13.30
CA VAL A 54 4.94 9.97 -12.29
C VAL A 54 4.79 9.01 -11.11
N LYS A 55 5.28 9.43 -9.93
CA LYS A 55 5.22 8.64 -8.70
C LYS A 55 4.19 9.20 -7.73
N PRO A 56 3.16 8.43 -7.32
CA PRO A 56 2.29 8.82 -6.22
C PRO A 56 3.08 8.86 -4.91
N ARG A 57 2.75 9.81 -4.02
CA ARG A 57 3.49 10.06 -2.77
C ARG A 57 2.81 9.50 -1.54
N GLY A 58 1.48 9.58 -1.48
CA GLY A 58 0.69 9.15 -0.33
C GLY A 58 -0.16 7.91 -0.61
N ALA A 59 -0.58 7.20 0.45
CA ALA A 59 -1.40 6.00 0.35
C ALA A 59 -2.68 6.19 -0.48
N ASN A 60 -3.34 7.35 -0.35
CA ASN A 60 -4.53 7.66 -1.14
C ASN A 60 -4.24 7.84 -2.63
N GLN A 61 -3.07 8.39 -2.99
CA GLN A 61 -2.67 8.53 -4.39
C GLN A 61 -2.30 7.18 -5.00
N ILE A 62 -1.62 6.32 -4.25
CA ILE A 62 -1.29 4.94 -4.65
C ILE A 62 -2.59 4.18 -4.95
N ARG A 63 -3.51 4.15 -3.97
CA ARG A 63 -4.83 3.52 -4.15
C ARG A 63 -5.62 4.12 -5.30
N TYR A 64 -5.51 5.42 -5.54
CA TYR A 64 -6.20 6.08 -6.66
C TYR A 64 -5.67 5.57 -8.01
N VAL A 65 -4.34 5.47 -8.18
CA VAL A 65 -3.72 4.92 -9.39
C VAL A 65 -4.07 3.44 -9.59
N GLU A 66 -4.04 2.64 -8.53
CA GLU A 66 -4.42 1.22 -8.58
C GLU A 66 -5.88 1.06 -9.02
N ARG A 67 -6.78 1.87 -8.46
CA ARG A 67 -8.21 1.85 -8.81
C ARG A 67 -8.46 2.23 -10.27
N ILE A 68 -7.72 3.22 -10.80
CA ILE A 68 -7.77 3.60 -12.23
C ILE A 68 -7.46 2.40 -13.13
N ARG A 69 -6.55 1.51 -12.72
CA ARG A 69 -6.17 0.34 -13.52
C ARG A 69 -7.14 -0.83 -13.40
N GLN A 70 -7.86 -0.93 -12.28
CA GLN A 70 -8.75 -2.06 -11.97
C GLN A 70 -10.22 -1.81 -12.33
N HIS A 71 -10.63 -0.55 -12.53
CA HIS A 71 -12.02 -0.17 -12.73
C HIS A 71 -12.16 0.78 -13.91
N ASP A 72 -13.24 0.63 -14.69
CA ASP A 72 -13.53 1.48 -15.85
C ASP A 72 -13.94 2.92 -15.46
N VAL A 73 -14.59 3.07 -14.30
CA VAL A 73 -15.06 4.36 -13.78
C VAL A 73 -14.52 4.58 -12.38
N ASN A 74 -13.93 5.76 -12.14
CA ASN A 74 -13.32 6.11 -10.86
C ASN A 74 -13.65 7.55 -10.44
N PHE A 75 -14.00 7.71 -9.16
CA PHE A 75 -14.24 9.02 -8.56
C PHE A 75 -13.05 9.43 -7.69
N GLY A 76 -12.33 10.46 -8.14
CA GLY A 76 -11.26 11.08 -7.37
C GLY A 76 -11.80 12.08 -6.36
N ILE A 77 -11.96 11.68 -5.09
CA ILE A 77 -12.41 12.55 -4.00
C ILE A 77 -11.22 12.96 -3.13
N GLY A 78 -11.10 14.26 -2.84
CA GLY A 78 -10.11 14.77 -1.88
C GLY A 78 -9.86 16.27 -2.00
N PRO A 79 -9.10 16.86 -1.07
CA PRO A 79 -8.81 18.30 -1.04
C PRO A 79 -8.20 18.82 -2.34
N ALA A 80 -8.34 20.12 -2.61
CA ALA A 80 -7.67 20.78 -3.73
C ALA A 80 -6.14 20.59 -3.66
N GLY A 81 -5.46 20.54 -4.81
CA GLY A 81 -4.00 20.40 -4.88
C GLY A 81 -3.43 19.01 -4.62
N THR A 82 -4.25 18.00 -4.31
CA THR A 82 -3.80 16.61 -4.03
C THR A 82 -3.46 15.77 -5.27
N GLY A 83 -3.44 16.38 -6.47
CA GLY A 83 -2.95 15.72 -7.69
C GLY A 83 -3.92 14.75 -8.38
N LYS A 84 -5.20 14.70 -7.99
CA LYS A 84 -6.22 13.77 -8.55
C LYS A 84 -6.34 13.86 -10.08
N THR A 85 -6.43 15.09 -10.62
CA THR A 85 -6.48 15.33 -12.06
C THR A 85 -5.17 14.94 -12.74
N TYR A 86 -4.04 15.34 -12.16
CA TYR A 86 -2.71 15.05 -12.73
C TYR A 86 -2.43 13.55 -12.81
N LEU A 87 -2.70 12.81 -11.73
CA LEU A 87 -2.53 11.35 -11.69
C LEU A 87 -3.48 10.65 -12.66
N GLY A 88 -4.74 11.09 -12.76
CA GLY A 88 -5.69 10.54 -13.72
C GLY A 88 -5.22 10.70 -15.16
N VAL A 89 -4.77 11.91 -15.54
CA VAL A 89 -4.22 12.19 -16.86
C VAL A 89 -2.95 11.38 -17.11
N ALA A 90 -2.04 11.29 -16.15
CA ALA A 90 -0.83 10.48 -16.28
C ALA A 90 -1.15 9.00 -16.57
N CYS A 91 -2.13 8.43 -15.86
CA CYS A 91 -2.57 7.05 -16.08
C CYS A 91 -3.17 6.86 -17.48
N ALA A 92 -3.97 7.84 -17.94
CA ALA A 92 -4.56 7.80 -19.28
C ALA A 92 -3.49 7.84 -20.38
N VAL A 93 -2.47 8.70 -20.23
CA VAL A 93 -1.33 8.79 -21.15
C VAL A 93 -0.53 7.48 -21.14
N GLU A 94 -0.22 6.91 -19.98
CA GLU A 94 0.45 5.60 -19.89
C GLU A 94 -0.34 4.52 -20.63
N ALA A 95 -1.65 4.46 -20.43
CA ALA A 95 -2.51 3.47 -21.08
C ALA A 95 -2.57 3.65 -22.60
N LEU A 96 -2.63 4.89 -23.08
CA LEU A 96 -2.58 5.21 -24.50
C LEU A 96 -1.25 4.79 -25.12
N GLU A 97 -0.13 5.16 -24.49
CA GLU A 97 1.21 4.83 -24.97
C GLU A 97 1.49 3.32 -24.96
N LYS A 98 0.89 2.56 -24.05
CA LYS A 98 0.97 1.08 -24.04
C LYS A 98 0.20 0.44 -25.20
N LYS A 99 -0.89 1.06 -25.66
CA LYS A 99 -1.68 0.57 -26.81
C LYS A 99 -1.05 0.91 -28.16
N GLU A 100 -0.27 1.97 -28.24
CA GLU A 100 0.45 2.39 -29.46
C GLU A 100 1.76 1.60 -29.72
N ARG A 101 2.14 0.68 -28.83
CA ARG A 101 3.30 -0.21 -28.99
C ARG A 101 2.87 -1.58 -29.49
#